data_AF-A0A838FUW9-F1
#
_entry.id   AF-A0A838FUW9-F1
#
_cell.length_a   1.000
_cell.length_b   1.000
_cell.length_c   1.000
_cell.angle_alpha   90.00
_cell.angle_beta   90.00
_cell.angle_gamma   90.00
#
_symmetry.space_group_name_H-M   'P 1'
#
loop_
_entity.id
_entity.type
_entity.pdbx_description
1 polymer ?
#
loop_
_entity_poly.entity_id
_entity_poly.type
_entity_poly.pdbx_seq_one_letter_code
_entity_poly.pdbx_strand_id
1 'polypeptide(L)'
;MSSDVAELREWLAANGAPVAAELPPALRGLKAFGCKMLSWEGRPVSIICLTRGDGGLIDLVMTSASSAPALPPEPQVVQEEPWAIAAWRAGDMACTLPLHGDGEQLRRYL
;
A
#
# COMPACT_ATOMS: atom_id res chain seq x y z
N MET A 1 -15.53 -7.14 10.31
CA MET A 1 -14.32 -6.64 9.62
C MET A 1 -14.44 -5.13 9.54
N SER A 2 -13.37 -4.39 9.88
CA SER A 2 -13.39 -2.93 9.81
C SER A 2 -13.19 -2.45 8.38
N SER A 3 -13.79 -1.30 8.05
CA SER A 3 -13.52 -0.57 6.80
C SER A 3 -12.60 0.64 7.03
N ASP A 4 -12.15 0.85 8.28
CA ASP A 4 -11.24 1.93 8.66
C ASP A 4 -9.79 1.49 8.47
N VAL A 5 -9.03 2.29 7.71
CA VAL A 5 -7.62 2.01 7.39
C VAL A 5 -6.74 2.06 8.64
N ALA A 6 -7.01 2.94 9.60
CA ALA A 6 -6.25 3.02 10.84
C ALA A 6 -6.47 1.77 11.71
N GLU A 7 -7.72 1.33 11.88
CA GLU A 7 -8.02 0.10 12.63
C GLU A 7 -7.38 -1.15 12.01
N LEU A 8 -7.40 -1.26 10.67
CA LEU A 8 -6.74 -2.38 10.00
C LEU A 8 -5.22 -2.35 10.15
N ARG A 9 -4.60 -1.17 10.15
CA ARG A 9 -3.16 -1.02 10.39
C ARG A 9 -2.77 -1.39 11.80
N GLU A 10 -3.54 -0.97 12.79
CA GLU A 10 -3.34 -1.35 14.19
C GLU A 10 -3.47 -2.86 14.36
N TRP A 11 -4.49 -3.47 13.74
CA TRP A 11 -4.66 -4.91 13.76
C TRP A 11 -3.47 -5.64 13.10
N LEU A 12 -3.04 -5.19 11.92
CA LEU A 12 -1.88 -5.75 11.23
C LEU A 12 -0.60 -5.66 12.09
N ALA A 13 -0.34 -4.50 12.69
CA ALA A 13 0.82 -4.29 13.56
C ALA A 13 0.76 -5.19 14.81
N ALA A 14 -0.41 -5.31 15.45
CA ALA A 14 -0.62 -6.17 16.61
C ALA A 14 -0.41 -7.67 16.29
N ASN A 15 -0.56 -8.06 15.03
CA ASN A 15 -0.34 -9.43 14.56
C ASN A 15 1.06 -9.64 13.94
N GLY A 16 1.98 -8.68 14.12
CA GLY A 16 3.36 -8.79 13.63
C GLY A 16 3.52 -8.61 12.13
N ALA A 17 2.51 -8.08 11.44
CA ALA A 17 2.63 -7.75 10.03
C ALA A 17 3.51 -6.51 9.83
N PRO A 18 4.24 -6.42 8.71
CA PRO A 18 4.94 -5.19 8.34
C PRO A 18 3.92 -4.08 8.04
N VAL A 19 3.99 -2.93 8.71
CA VAL A 19 3.09 -1.79 8.48
C VAL A 19 3.87 -0.48 8.53
N ALA A 20 3.68 0.40 7.54
CA ALA A 20 4.27 1.73 7.54
C ALA A 20 3.64 2.61 8.64
N ALA A 21 4.46 3.39 9.35
CA ALA A 21 4.01 4.30 10.40
C ALA A 21 3.20 5.47 9.85
N GLU A 22 3.55 5.95 8.65
CA GLU A 22 2.88 7.03 7.95
C GLU A 22 2.40 6.55 6.58
N LEU A 23 1.21 7.02 6.21
CA LEU A 23 0.61 6.81 4.89
C LEU A 23 0.33 8.14 4.21
N PRO A 24 0.36 8.18 2.87
CA PRO A 24 -0.17 9.29 2.10
C PRO A 24 -1.53 9.75 2.64
N PRO A 25 -1.74 11.05 2.89
CA PRO A 25 -3.00 11.57 3.45
C PRO A 25 -4.23 11.16 2.65
N ALA A 26 -4.10 11.08 1.32
CA ALA A 26 -5.17 10.69 0.41
C ALA A 26 -5.73 9.29 0.69
N LEU A 27 -4.92 8.35 1.20
CA LEU A 27 -5.36 7.00 1.54
C LEU A 27 -6.24 6.95 2.80
N ARG A 28 -6.12 7.93 3.69
CA ARG A 28 -6.89 7.98 4.95
C ARG A 28 -8.39 8.22 4.72
N GLY A 29 -8.74 8.82 3.58
CA GLY A 29 -10.14 9.07 3.20
C GLY A 29 -10.81 7.89 2.48
N LEU A 30 -10.06 6.83 2.15
CA LEU A 30 -10.59 5.67 1.45
C LEU A 30 -11.15 4.64 2.42
N LYS A 31 -12.17 3.92 1.98
CA LYS A 31 -12.68 2.76 2.71
C LYS A 31 -11.83 1.54 2.38
N ALA A 32 -11.45 0.79 3.40
CA ALA A 32 -10.85 -0.50 3.19
C ALA A 32 -11.89 -1.54 2.76
N PHE A 33 -11.57 -2.26 1.69
CA PHE A 33 -12.24 -3.50 1.33
C PHE A 33 -11.80 -4.64 2.27
N GLY A 34 -10.54 -4.62 2.69
CA GLY A 34 -9.99 -5.57 3.66
C GLY A 34 -8.48 -5.47 3.80
N CYS A 35 -7.91 -6.36 4.61
CA CYS A 35 -6.46 -6.51 4.73
C CYS A 35 -6.04 -7.98 4.72
N LYS A 36 -4.79 -8.25 4.35
CA LYS A 36 -4.20 -9.58 4.35
C LYS A 36 -2.73 -9.54 4.76
N MET A 37 -2.31 -10.54 5.51
CA MET A 37 -0.89 -10.86 5.70
C MET A 37 -0.53 -12.06 4.84
N LEU A 38 0.59 -12.00 4.14
CA LEU A 38 1.11 -13.10 3.34
C LEU A 38 2.64 -13.13 3.37
N SER A 39 3.21 -14.21 2.86
CA SER A 39 4.65 -14.32 2.62
C SER A 39 4.92 -14.30 1.13
N TRP A 40 5.83 -13.43 0.69
CA TRP A 40 6.30 -13.33 -0.69
C TRP A 40 7.80 -13.66 -0.72
N GLU A 41 8.18 -14.72 -1.44
CA GLU A 41 9.56 -15.24 -1.45
C GLU A 41 10.16 -15.43 -0.04
N GLY A 42 9.34 -15.89 0.90
CA GLY A 42 9.74 -16.10 2.30
C GLY A 42 9.77 -14.83 3.16
N ARG A 43 9.42 -13.67 2.60
CA ARG A 43 9.42 -12.36 3.28
C ARG A 43 7.99 -11.98 3.69
N PRO A 44 7.76 -11.55 4.94
CA PRO A 44 6.45 -11.04 5.35
C PRO A 44 6.02 -9.82 4.52
N VAL A 45 4.76 -9.82 4.13
CA VAL A 45 4.09 -8.72 3.42
C VAL A 45 2.72 -8.51 4.04
N SER A 46 2.31 -7.26 4.19
CA SER A 46 0.93 -6.91 4.47
C SER A 46 0.32 -6.16 3.29
N ILE A 47 -0.98 -6.32 3.12
CA ILE A 47 -1.77 -5.67 2.07
C ILE A 47 -3.01 -5.07 2.72
N ILE A 48 -3.33 -3.83 2.37
CA ILE A 48 -4.63 -3.20 2.64
C ILE A 48 -5.26 -2.86 1.30
N CYS A 49 -6.36 -3.51 0.97
CA CYS A 49 -7.13 -3.25 -0.24
C CYS A 49 -8.09 -2.09 0.03
N LEU A 50 -8.01 -1.02 -0.74
CA LEU A 50 -8.82 0.18 -0.59
C LEU A 50 -9.76 0.34 -1.79
N THR A 51 -10.99 0.79 -1.53
CA THR A 51 -11.96 1.10 -2.59
C THR A 51 -11.84 2.57 -2.98
N ARG A 52 -11.64 2.82 -4.27
CA ARG A 52 -11.60 4.14 -4.89
C ARG A 52 -13.02 4.66 -5.13
N GLY A 53 -13.15 5.97 -5.35
CA GLY A 53 -14.45 6.61 -5.63
C GLY A 53 -15.13 6.13 -6.93
N ASP A 54 -14.37 5.56 -7.87
CA ASP A 54 -14.87 4.97 -9.12
C ASP A 54 -15.25 3.49 -8.99
N GLY A 55 -15.19 2.92 -7.77
CA GLY A 55 -15.43 1.49 -7.52
C GLY A 55 -14.23 0.59 -7.81
N GLY A 56 -13.14 1.13 -8.36
CA GLY A 56 -11.90 0.40 -8.55
C GLY A 56 -11.18 0.12 -7.22
N LEU A 57 -10.22 -0.80 -7.26
CA LEU A 57 -9.36 -1.11 -6.12
C LEU A 57 -7.99 -0.44 -6.27
N ILE A 58 -7.40 -0.11 -5.14
CA ILE A 58 -6.01 0.29 -4.99
C ILE A 58 -5.44 -0.43 -3.77
N ASP A 59 -4.34 -1.16 -3.95
CA ASP A 59 -3.79 -2.01 -2.90
C ASP A 59 -2.55 -1.36 -2.32
N LEU A 60 -2.55 -1.10 -1.01
CA LEU A 60 -1.36 -0.68 -0.29
C LEU A 60 -0.61 -1.93 0.16
N VAL A 61 0.56 -2.17 -0.43
CA VAL A 61 1.43 -3.32 -0.13
C VAL A 61 2.63 -2.83 0.66
N MET A 62 2.94 -3.50 1.77
CA MET A 62 3.98 -3.09 2.69
C MET A 62 4.87 -4.27 3.07
N THR A 63 6.18 -4.08 2.99
CA THR A 63 7.19 -5.03 3.47
C THR A 63 8.38 -4.28 4.07
N SER A 64 9.27 -4.98 4.76
CA SER A 64 10.50 -4.37 5.29
C SER A 64 11.34 -3.77 4.17
N ALA A 65 11.90 -2.57 4.37
CA ALA A 65 12.80 -1.94 3.41
C ALA A 65 14.09 -2.76 3.20
N SER A 66 14.55 -3.51 4.21
CA SER A 66 15.66 -4.46 4.07
C SER A 66 15.32 -5.67 3.18
N SER A 67 14.04 -5.83 2.84
CA SER A 67 13.52 -6.92 2.04
C SER A 67 13.17 -6.54 0.60
N ALA A 68 13.38 -5.28 0.22
CA ALA A 68 13.05 -4.74 -1.08
C ALA A 68 14.27 -4.05 -1.72
N PRO A 69 14.25 -3.77 -3.05
CA PRO A 69 15.20 -2.87 -3.68
C PRO A 69 15.22 -1.51 -2.99
N ALA A 70 16.31 -0.77 -3.15
CA ALA A 70 16.40 0.60 -2.63
C ALA A 70 15.35 1.49 -3.30
N LEU A 71 14.39 1.96 -2.49
CA LEU A 71 13.33 2.89 -2.92
C LEU A 71 13.61 4.30 -2.38
N PRO A 72 13.31 5.35 -3.17
CA PRO A 72 13.38 6.73 -2.71
C PRO A 72 12.28 7.03 -1.69
N PRO A 73 12.44 8.07 -0.85
CA PRO A 73 11.39 8.50 0.08
C PRO A 73 10.18 9.10 -0.64
N GLU A 74 10.38 9.78 -1.78
CA GLU A 74 9.26 10.26 -2.60
C GLU A 74 8.68 9.15 -3.49
N PRO A 75 7.35 9.03 -3.60
CA PRO A 75 6.68 8.12 -4.53
C PRO A 75 7.12 8.28 -5.98
N GLN A 76 7.67 7.20 -6.54
CA GLN A 76 7.94 7.09 -7.98
C GLN A 76 6.83 6.26 -8.62
N VAL A 77 6.21 6.81 -9.66
CA VAL A 77 5.13 6.16 -10.41
C VAL A 77 5.69 5.52 -11.67
N VAL A 78 5.44 4.23 -11.84
CA VAL A 78 5.75 3.46 -13.04
C VAL A 78 4.45 2.97 -13.67
N GLN A 79 4.34 3.09 -15.00
CA GLN A 79 3.24 2.53 -15.78
C GLN A 79 3.65 1.15 -16.27
N GLU A 80 2.86 0.13 -15.92
CA GLU A 80 3.05 -1.28 -16.28
C GLU A 80 1.70 -1.84 -16.73
N GLU A 81 1.28 -1.56 -17.97
CA GLU A 81 -0.07 -1.86 -18.47
C GLU A 81 -0.49 -3.32 -18.16
N PRO A 82 -1.68 -3.54 -17.54
CA PRO A 82 -2.77 -2.58 -17.30
C PRO A 82 -2.73 -1.84 -15.95
N TRP A 83 -1.59 -1.82 -15.27
CA TRP A 83 -1.39 -1.26 -13.93
C TRP A 83 -0.59 0.03 -13.94
N ALA A 84 -0.85 0.87 -12.95
CA ALA A 84 0.07 1.91 -12.51
C ALA A 84 0.50 1.61 -11.08
N ILE A 85 1.79 1.74 -10.80
CA ILE A 85 2.37 1.37 -9.50
C ILE A 85 3.19 2.54 -8.98
N ALA A 86 2.88 2.99 -7.76
CA ALA A 86 3.74 3.88 -7.01
C ALA A 86 4.59 3.05 -6.05
N ALA A 87 5.86 3.41 -5.91
CA ALA A 87 6.76 2.78 -4.93
C ALA A 87 7.55 3.85 -4.18
N TRP A 88 7.67 3.69 -2.87
CA TRP A 88 8.46 4.57 -2.00
C TRP A 88 8.91 3.87 -0.74
N ARG A 89 9.86 4.50 -0.05
CA ARG A 89 10.32 4.13 1.28
C ARG A 89 9.64 5.01 2.32
N ALA A 90 8.99 4.39 3.30
CA ALA A 90 8.43 5.04 4.48
C ALA A 90 9.15 4.53 5.73
N GLY A 91 10.23 5.20 6.14
CA GLY A 91 11.08 4.74 7.26
C GLY A 91 11.72 3.38 6.96
N ASP A 92 11.40 2.37 7.78
CA ASP A 92 11.89 0.99 7.61
C ASP A 92 11.00 0.13 6.72
N MET A 93 10.04 0.75 6.04
CA MET A 93 9.08 0.08 5.18
C MET A 93 9.29 0.43 3.71
N ALA A 94 9.28 -0.59 2.85
CA ALA A 94 9.06 -0.45 1.42
C ALA A 94 7.56 -0.57 1.16
N CYS A 95 7.00 0.46 0.52
CA CYS A 95 5.59 0.55 0.20
C CYS A 95 5.40 0.55 -1.31
N THR A 96 4.38 -0.16 -1.78
CA THR A 96 3.88 0.00 -3.14
C THR A 96 2.37 0.19 -3.14
N LEU A 97 1.89 0.88 -4.17
CA LEU A 97 0.49 1.22 -4.35
C LEU A 97 0.07 0.94 -5.81
N PRO A 98 -0.09 -0.34 -6.18
CA PRO A 98 -0.67 -0.72 -7.47
C PRO A 98 -2.15 -0.37 -7.56
N LEU A 99 -2.56 0.12 -8.73
CA LEU A 99 -3.94 0.18 -9.16
C LEU A 99 -4.07 -0.23 -10.63
N HIS A 100 -5.25 -0.70 -11.02
CA HIS A 100 -5.59 -0.89 -12.42
C HIS A 100 -5.99 0.47 -13.02
N GLY A 101 -5.31 0.88 -14.09
CA GLY A 101 -5.46 2.21 -14.68
C GLY A 101 -4.12 2.87 -15.01
N ASP A 102 -4.12 4.20 -14.99
CA ASP A 102 -2.97 5.01 -15.39
C ASP A 102 -2.28 5.73 -14.22
N GLY A 103 -1.05 6.17 -14.48
CA GLY A 103 -0.24 6.88 -13.50
C GLY A 103 -0.79 8.26 -13.10
N GLU A 104 -1.64 8.90 -13.90
CA GLU A 104 -2.27 10.18 -13.52
C GLU A 104 -3.35 9.94 -12.47
N GLN A 105 -4.17 8.90 -12.65
CA GLN A 105 -5.13 8.43 -11.68
C GLN A 105 -4.46 8.06 -10.36
N LEU A 106 -3.33 7.35 -10.42
CA LEU A 106 -2.56 6.94 -9.24
C LEU A 106 -2.02 8.12 -8.44
N ARG A 107 -1.54 9.19 -9.11
CA ARG A 107 -1.02 10.39 -8.44
C ARG A 107 -2.03 11.11 -7.55
N ARG A 108 -3.33 10.87 -7.74
CA ARG A 108 -4.39 11.42 -6.88
C ARG A 108 -4.43 10.80 -5.47
N TYR A 109 -3.68 9.71 -5.26
CA TYR A 109 -3.66 8.94 -4.02
C TYR A 109 -2.30 8.99 -3.28
N LEU A 110 -1.36 9.82 -3.75
CA LEU A 110 -0.01 9.99 -3.18
C LEU A 110 0.09 11.22 -2.28
#